data_AF-A0AA36M7C2-F1
#
_entry.id   AF-A0AA36M7C2-F1
#
_cell.length_a   1.000
_cell.length_b   1.000
_cell.length_c   1.000
_cell.angle_alpha   90.00
_cell.angle_beta   90.00
_cell.angle_gamma   90.00
#
_symmetry.space_group_name_H-M   'P 1'
#
loop_
_entity.id
_entity.type
_entity.pdbx_description
1 polymer ?
#
loop_
_entity_poly.entity_id
_entity_poly.type
_entity_poly.pdbx_seq_one_letter_code
_entity_poly.pdbx_strand_id
1 'polypeptide(L)'
;MRLCLTPRQRRRVLNWILFSVGVFLFITWSREGAKLYEAQTPVMKHVIPNYSIPRVGPGENGEGVYLEGEEKKIADEQIKTMFMNVLASDKISLDRSIPDSRSKECLALSYPKNLPTASVVIIFTNEFLSAVLRTVHSVVNRTPSELLKEIILVDDVSDREELKEPLTEHLKRFGSLVKLIRSTERLGLIRAKLRGAKEASGDVLVFLDAHCEANAGWAEPLLARIKEERTAVVCPIIDSISDINMAYLGGSHGGIGTFWWSLHYSMGPLPKSEIERRANPQTDYIRSPTMAGGLFAANREYFFEVGGYDEEMDIWGGENLEISFRVWMCGGSIELIPCSHVGHIYRSGHPYDMTGRNNNKDVHGTNSKRLAEVWMDDYKRLFYVHRMGLKDLDVGDLTERKKLRERLQCKSFKWFLDNVIPQKFIPDENVYAYGHVKGENGLCLDTLQRLENKGTVVLGVFSCQEGGSSAQMFSISKEHELRREATCVDVGSPVRHGVYKAVLQECDDKNPIEFEHDQNGQIRHKGRGLCLDVENVSSGGDVLFARCVLDKASQLWSFDKYFELQH
;
A
#
# COMPACT_ATOMS: atom_id res chain seq x y z
N MET A 1 73.63 18.29 -21.09
CA MET A 1 73.69 18.78 -22.49
C MET A 1 73.09 20.18 -22.56
N ARG A 2 73.90 21.23 -22.80
CA ARG A 2 73.38 22.59 -23.08
C ARG A 2 72.91 22.63 -24.53
N LEU A 3 71.60 22.64 -24.75
CA LEU A 3 71.02 22.83 -26.08
C LEU A 3 71.31 24.26 -26.55
N CYS A 4 72.20 24.41 -27.54
CA CYS A 4 72.48 25.66 -28.23
C CYS A 4 71.30 26.05 -29.14
N LEU A 5 70.24 26.62 -28.55
CA LEU A 5 69.13 27.19 -29.30
C LEU A 5 69.55 28.53 -29.91
N THR A 6 69.32 28.68 -31.22
CA THR A 6 69.50 29.95 -31.96
C THR A 6 68.59 31.05 -31.41
N PRO A 7 68.92 32.35 -31.60
CA PRO A 7 68.10 33.46 -31.10
C PRO A 7 66.62 33.40 -31.55
N ARG A 8 66.36 32.94 -32.78
CA ARG A 8 65.00 32.70 -33.30
C ARG A 8 64.27 31.55 -32.59
N GLN A 9 64.98 30.47 -32.26
CA GLN A 9 64.39 29.35 -31.52
C GLN A 9 64.08 29.73 -30.07
N ARG A 10 64.95 30.51 -29.40
CA ARG A 10 64.67 31.04 -28.05
C ARG A 10 63.42 31.92 -28.04
N ARG A 11 63.23 32.77 -29.05
CA ARG A 11 62.03 33.62 -29.17
C ARG A 11 60.76 32.79 -29.41
N ARG A 12 60.82 31.72 -30.20
CA ARG A 12 59.69 30.80 -30.39
C ARG A 12 59.35 30.04 -29.11
N VAL A 13 60.35 29.54 -28.39
CA VAL A 13 60.16 28.85 -27.11
C VAL A 13 59.56 29.80 -26.07
N LEU A 14 60.06 31.03 -25.97
CA LEU A 14 59.52 32.05 -25.07
C LEU A 14 58.06 32.39 -25.41
N ASN A 15 57.73 32.55 -26.69
CA ASN A 15 56.34 32.79 -27.12
C ASN A 15 55.41 31.61 -26.81
N TRP A 16 55.89 30.37 -26.96
CA TRP A 16 55.13 29.17 -26.60
C TRP A 16 54.91 29.06 -25.09
N ILE A 17 55.92 29.39 -24.28
CA ILE A 17 55.79 29.44 -22.82
C ILE A 17 54.78 30.52 -22.43
N LEU A 18 54.89 31.73 -22.98
CA LEU A 18 53.96 32.83 -22.68
C LEU A 18 52.53 32.51 -23.11
N PHE A 19 52.34 31.86 -24.27
CA PHE A 19 51.01 31.40 -24.71
C PHE A 19 50.45 30.33 -23.78
N SER A 20 51.26 29.34 -23.40
CA SER A 20 50.84 28.26 -22.50
C SER A 20 50.51 28.77 -21.10
N VAL A 21 51.30 29.72 -20.57
CA VAL A 21 51.03 30.40 -19.31
C VAL A 21 49.78 31.27 -19.42
N GLY A 22 49.56 31.96 -20.53
CA GLY A 22 48.35 32.74 -20.79
C GLY A 22 47.09 31.87 -20.83
N VAL A 23 47.14 30.71 -21.50
CA VAL A 23 46.04 29.73 -21.53
C VAL A 23 45.81 29.14 -20.14
N PHE A 24 46.87 28.78 -19.41
CA PHE A 24 46.75 28.26 -18.06
C PHE A 24 46.11 29.29 -17.11
N LEU A 25 46.58 30.54 -17.14
CA LEU A 25 46.01 31.64 -16.35
C LEU A 25 44.56 31.94 -16.74
N PHE A 26 44.20 31.86 -18.02
CA PHE A 26 42.83 32.01 -18.47
C PHE A 26 41.92 30.87 -17.99
N ILE A 27 42.41 29.63 -18.01
CA ILE A 27 41.67 28.46 -17.50
C ILE A 27 41.54 28.50 -15.96
N THR A 28 42.58 28.94 -15.24
CA THR A 28 42.49 29.07 -13.78
C THR A 28 41.59 30.24 -13.39
N TRP A 29 41.68 31.38 -14.09
CA TRP A 29 40.81 32.53 -13.86
C TRP A 29 39.36 32.24 -14.24
N SER A 30 39.10 31.44 -15.28
CA SER A 30 37.73 31.01 -15.61
C SER A 30 37.18 29.97 -14.65
N ARG A 31 38.02 29.06 -14.11
CA ARG A 31 37.61 28.12 -13.04
C ARG A 31 37.38 28.81 -11.70
N GLU A 32 38.26 29.71 -11.29
CA GLU A 32 38.09 30.50 -10.06
C GLU A 32 36.94 31.50 -10.22
N GLY A 33 36.81 32.11 -11.40
CA GLY A 33 35.68 32.95 -11.77
C GLY A 33 34.36 32.18 -11.76
N ALA A 34 34.33 30.95 -12.28
CA ALA A 34 33.15 30.08 -12.22
C ALA A 34 32.78 29.71 -10.78
N LYS A 35 33.77 29.39 -9.93
CA LYS A 35 33.56 29.14 -8.49
C LYS A 35 33.07 30.39 -7.74
N LEU A 36 33.58 31.57 -8.09
CA LEU A 36 33.13 32.85 -7.53
C LEU A 36 31.72 33.22 -8.02
N TYR A 37 31.38 32.87 -9.26
CA TYR A 37 30.05 33.09 -9.84
C TYR A 37 29.01 32.12 -9.23
N GLU A 38 29.35 30.84 -9.05
CA GLU A 38 28.56 29.86 -8.29
C GLU A 38 28.35 30.28 -6.83
N ALA A 39 29.36 30.87 -6.19
CA ALA A 39 29.26 31.41 -4.85
C ALA A 39 28.38 32.67 -4.74
N GLN A 40 28.01 33.29 -5.88
CA GLN A 40 27.29 34.57 -5.93
C GLN A 40 25.87 34.50 -6.50
N THR A 41 25.42 33.39 -7.09
CA THR A 41 24.00 33.24 -7.43
C THR A 41 23.17 33.05 -6.16
N PRO A 42 22.34 34.03 -5.75
CA PRO A 42 21.52 33.88 -4.57
C PRO A 42 20.49 32.77 -4.80
N VAL A 43 20.55 31.72 -3.99
CA VAL A 43 19.48 30.70 -3.96
C VAL A 43 18.19 31.42 -3.57
N MET A 44 17.23 31.50 -4.50
CA MET A 44 15.91 32.05 -4.21
C MET A 44 15.20 31.15 -3.21
N LYS A 45 15.07 31.61 -1.96
CA LYS A 45 14.33 30.88 -0.93
C LYS A 45 12.89 30.64 -1.38
N HIS A 46 12.36 29.47 -1.04
CA HIS A 46 10.97 29.15 -1.32
C HIS A 46 10.04 30.12 -0.58
N VAL A 47 9.00 30.59 -1.29
CA VAL A 47 7.95 31.44 -0.76
C VAL A 47 6.64 30.69 -0.94
N ILE A 48 5.94 30.45 0.16
CA ILE A 48 4.63 29.79 0.15
C ILE A 48 3.66 30.70 -0.63
N PRO A 49 2.97 30.18 -1.67
CA PRO A 49 2.01 30.96 -2.42
C PRO A 49 0.84 31.42 -1.53
N ASN A 50 0.33 32.63 -1.80
CA ASN A 50 -0.96 33.04 -1.25
C ASN A 50 -2.09 32.36 -2.05
N TYR A 51 -2.59 31.24 -1.52
CA TYR A 51 -3.66 30.46 -2.14
C TYR A 51 -5.03 31.15 -2.15
N SER A 52 -5.20 32.29 -1.48
CA SER A 52 -6.42 33.11 -1.61
C SER A 52 -6.49 33.90 -2.92
N ILE A 53 -5.37 33.98 -3.67
CA ILE A 53 -5.33 34.65 -4.97
C ILE A 53 -5.59 33.60 -6.06
N PRO A 54 -6.58 33.79 -6.95
CA PRO A 54 -6.84 32.88 -8.05
C PRO A 54 -5.61 32.68 -8.95
N ARG A 55 -5.34 31.42 -9.28
CA ARG A 55 -4.24 31.01 -10.15
C ARG A 55 -4.80 30.34 -11.40
N VAL A 56 -4.05 30.45 -12.49
CA VAL A 56 -4.38 29.82 -13.76
C VAL A 56 -3.17 29.05 -14.26
N GLY A 57 -3.42 27.85 -14.79
CA GLY A 57 -2.38 26.97 -15.29
C GLY A 57 -2.86 25.51 -15.32
N PRO A 58 -2.11 24.61 -15.97
CA PRO A 58 -2.45 23.20 -16.00
C PRO A 58 -2.55 22.62 -14.59
N GLY A 59 -3.69 21.99 -14.29
CA GLY A 59 -3.95 21.30 -13.03
C GLY A 59 -4.11 22.17 -11.78
N GLU A 60 -4.20 23.49 -11.92
CA GLU A 60 -4.64 24.37 -10.82
C GLU A 60 -6.06 24.01 -10.37
N ASN A 61 -6.37 24.23 -9.10
CA ASN A 61 -7.56 23.74 -8.40
C ASN A 61 -7.75 22.21 -8.45
N GLY A 62 -6.68 21.45 -8.70
CA GLY A 62 -6.74 19.99 -8.81
C GLY A 62 -7.41 19.48 -10.10
N GLU A 63 -7.61 20.33 -11.10
CA GLU A 63 -8.21 19.93 -12.37
C GLU A 63 -7.35 18.93 -13.15
N GLY A 64 -8.00 18.15 -14.01
CA GLY A 64 -7.31 17.20 -14.89
C GLY A 64 -6.55 17.91 -16.01
N VAL A 65 -5.34 17.44 -16.31
CA VAL A 65 -4.55 17.90 -17.46
C VAL A 65 -4.75 16.95 -18.64
N TYR A 66 -5.33 17.48 -19.71
CA TYR A 66 -5.61 16.73 -20.93
C TYR A 66 -4.58 17.08 -21.99
N LEU A 67 -3.77 16.09 -22.38
CA LEU A 67 -2.77 16.23 -23.43
C LEU A 67 -3.40 16.00 -24.80
N GLU A 68 -2.90 16.70 -25.82
CA GLU A 68 -3.38 16.60 -27.20
C GLU A 68 -2.23 16.33 -28.18
N GLY A 69 -2.58 15.93 -29.41
CA GLY A 69 -1.62 15.76 -30.50
C GLY A 69 -0.52 14.75 -30.19
N GLU A 70 0.73 15.15 -30.39
CA GLU A 70 1.89 14.28 -30.21
C GLU A 70 2.20 13.99 -28.74
N GLU A 71 1.98 14.96 -27.84
CA GLU A 71 2.20 14.77 -26.40
C GLU A 71 1.29 13.68 -25.85
N LYS A 72 0.03 13.62 -26.32
CA LYS A 72 -0.89 12.55 -25.94
C LYS A 72 -0.37 11.17 -26.34
N LYS A 73 0.12 11.02 -27.58
CA LYS A 73 0.67 9.73 -28.04
C LYS A 73 1.85 9.27 -27.21
N ILE A 74 2.76 10.19 -26.87
CA ILE A 74 3.92 9.88 -26.03
C ILE A 74 3.45 9.47 -24.62
N ALA A 75 2.50 10.20 -24.03
CA ALA A 75 1.95 9.87 -22.72
C ALA A 75 1.22 8.52 -22.70
N ASP A 76 0.42 8.22 -23.72
CA ASP A 76 -0.32 6.96 -23.84
C ASP A 76 0.64 5.75 -23.94
N GLU A 77 1.82 5.91 -24.55
CA GLU A 77 2.85 4.87 -24.57
C GLU A 77 3.63 4.79 -23.25
N GLN A 78 3.98 5.92 -22.64
CA GLN A 78 4.72 5.97 -21.37
C GLN A 78 3.91 5.39 -20.20
N ILE A 79 2.61 5.68 -20.11
CA ILE A 79 1.74 5.19 -19.02
C ILE A 79 1.79 3.66 -18.90
N LYS A 80 1.94 2.93 -20.00
CA LYS A 80 1.98 1.46 -20.00
C LYS A 80 3.16 0.88 -19.23
N THR A 81 4.26 1.63 -19.10
CA THR A 81 5.48 1.19 -18.40
C THR A 81 5.76 1.99 -17.13
N MET A 82 5.35 3.26 -17.10
CA MET A 82 5.56 4.17 -15.98
C MET A 82 4.40 4.15 -14.97
N PHE A 83 3.25 3.59 -15.36
CA PHE A 83 2.03 3.50 -14.56
C PHE A 83 1.49 4.84 -14.03
N MET A 84 1.90 5.95 -14.66
CA MET A 84 1.32 7.29 -14.46
C MET A 84 1.66 8.21 -15.64
N ASN A 85 0.88 9.27 -15.82
CA ASN A 85 1.08 10.29 -16.83
C ASN A 85 2.13 11.34 -16.38
N VAL A 86 3.40 11.03 -16.63
CA VAL A 86 4.53 11.87 -16.25
C VAL A 86 4.50 13.22 -16.97
N LEU A 87 4.16 13.23 -18.27
CA LEU A 87 4.04 14.45 -19.07
C LEU A 87 2.98 15.42 -18.52
N ALA A 88 1.82 14.89 -18.11
CA ALA A 88 0.81 15.69 -17.43
C ALA A 88 1.34 16.22 -16.09
N SER A 89 2.00 15.37 -15.30
CA SER A 89 2.63 15.80 -14.05
C SER A 89 3.65 16.91 -14.27
N ASP A 90 4.54 16.82 -15.25
CA ASP A 90 5.61 17.80 -15.46
C ASP A 90 5.10 19.18 -15.88
N LYS A 91 3.90 19.25 -16.48
CA LYS A 91 3.23 20.51 -16.83
C LYS A 91 2.54 21.19 -15.64
N ILE A 92 2.31 20.48 -14.55
CA ILE A 92 1.60 20.98 -13.37
C ILE A 92 2.58 21.66 -12.43
N SER A 93 2.21 22.86 -11.98
CA SER A 93 2.98 23.59 -10.97
C SER A 93 3.24 22.73 -9.73
N LEU A 94 4.48 22.74 -9.22
CA LEU A 94 4.82 22.13 -7.94
C LEU A 94 4.02 22.76 -6.77
N ASP A 95 3.54 23.98 -6.97
CA ASP A 95 2.80 24.79 -6.02
C ASP A 95 1.30 24.85 -6.31
N ARG A 96 0.77 23.97 -7.19
CA ARG A 96 -0.64 24.02 -7.62
C ARG A 96 -1.62 24.07 -6.45
N SER A 97 -2.69 24.82 -6.61
CA SER A 97 -3.86 24.73 -5.73
C SER A 97 -4.62 23.42 -5.95
N ILE A 98 -5.28 22.92 -4.90
CA ILE A 98 -6.14 21.73 -4.92
C ILE A 98 -7.41 22.03 -4.10
N PRO A 99 -8.52 21.30 -4.33
CA PRO A 99 -9.74 21.47 -3.54
C PRO A 99 -9.52 21.08 -2.09
N ASP A 100 -10.16 21.80 -1.17
CA ASP A 100 -10.24 21.37 0.23
C ASP A 100 -11.25 20.23 0.33
N SER A 101 -10.76 19.00 0.55
CA SER A 101 -11.58 17.79 0.55
C SER A 101 -12.24 17.49 1.90
N ARG A 102 -12.00 18.32 2.91
CA ARG A 102 -12.57 18.14 4.26
C ARG A 102 -14.06 18.46 4.28
N SER A 103 -14.77 17.78 5.18
CA SER A 103 -16.18 18.07 5.44
C SER A 103 -16.37 19.45 6.10
N LYS A 104 -17.60 19.98 6.04
CA LYS A 104 -17.94 21.26 6.70
C LYS A 104 -17.72 21.20 8.22
N GLU A 105 -17.99 20.04 8.81
CA GLU A 105 -17.79 19.77 10.23
C GLU A 105 -16.31 19.81 10.58
N CYS A 106 -15.45 19.19 9.76
CA CYS A 106 -14.00 19.25 9.92
C CYS A 106 -13.45 20.68 9.81
N LEU A 107 -13.99 21.51 8.91
CA LEU A 107 -13.61 22.92 8.77
C LEU A 107 -14.02 23.78 9.99
N ALA A 108 -15.05 23.35 10.73
CA ALA A 108 -15.52 24.05 11.93
C ALA A 108 -14.72 23.67 13.20
N LEU A 109 -13.86 22.64 13.13
CA LEU A 109 -13.03 22.24 14.26
C LEU A 109 -11.89 23.23 14.52
N SER A 110 -11.51 23.35 15.78
CA SER A 110 -10.33 24.09 16.21
C SER A 110 -9.42 23.17 17.02
N TYR A 111 -8.13 23.19 16.70
CA TYR A 111 -7.13 22.35 17.36
C TYR A 111 -6.34 23.15 18.40
N PRO A 112 -5.82 22.49 19.46
CA PRO A 112 -4.94 23.15 20.42
C PRO A 112 -3.73 23.80 19.74
N LYS A 113 -3.23 24.92 20.27
CA LYS A 113 -2.04 25.58 19.68
C LYS A 113 -0.72 24.86 19.99
N ASN A 114 -0.65 24.14 21.09
CA ASN A 114 0.55 23.43 21.55
C ASN A 114 0.56 21.97 21.07
N LEU A 115 0.53 21.76 19.75
CA LEU A 115 0.64 20.43 19.15
C LEU A 115 2.11 19.96 19.11
N PRO A 116 2.36 18.64 19.11
CA PRO A 116 3.69 18.10 18.91
C PRO A 116 4.25 18.46 17.52
N THR A 117 5.58 18.56 17.42
CA THR A 117 6.26 18.80 16.15
C THR A 117 6.36 17.52 15.31
N ALA A 118 6.33 17.66 13.98
CA ALA A 118 6.34 16.56 13.03
C ALA A 118 7.62 16.54 12.18
N SER A 119 8.27 15.38 12.10
CA SER A 119 9.26 15.06 11.07
C SER A 119 8.59 14.25 9.96
N VAL A 120 8.51 14.81 8.77
CA VAL A 120 7.89 14.13 7.61
C VAL A 120 8.95 13.33 6.86
N VAL A 121 8.81 12.01 6.81
CA VAL A 121 9.74 11.09 6.14
C VAL A 121 9.14 10.65 4.81
N ILE A 122 9.82 10.97 3.71
CA ILE A 122 9.42 10.59 2.36
C ILE A 122 10.52 9.72 1.75
N ILE A 123 10.15 8.55 1.26
CA ILE A 123 11.07 7.59 0.63
C ILE A 123 10.79 7.53 -0.85
N PHE A 124 11.84 7.43 -1.66
CA PHE A 124 11.71 7.22 -3.09
C PHE A 124 12.85 6.37 -3.67
N THR A 125 12.51 5.60 -4.70
CA THR A 125 13.44 4.94 -5.62
C THR A 125 12.91 5.19 -7.03
N ASN A 126 13.72 5.79 -7.91
CA ASN A 126 13.37 6.00 -9.32
C ASN A 126 12.02 6.68 -9.55
N GLU A 127 11.62 7.54 -8.61
CA GLU A 127 10.40 8.32 -8.71
C GLU A 127 10.56 9.49 -9.69
N PHE A 128 9.45 10.02 -10.19
CA PHE A 128 9.48 11.17 -11.10
C PHE A 128 9.75 12.47 -10.34
N LEU A 129 10.68 13.29 -10.85
CA LEU A 129 11.13 14.51 -10.18
C LEU A 129 9.96 15.44 -9.83
N SER A 130 9.01 15.62 -10.76
CA SER A 130 7.82 16.45 -10.53
C SER A 130 6.95 15.94 -9.39
N ALA A 131 6.80 14.62 -9.24
CA ALA A 131 6.03 14.00 -8.15
C ALA A 131 6.74 14.17 -6.79
N VAL A 132 8.04 13.86 -6.71
CA VAL A 132 8.84 14.02 -5.49
C VAL A 132 8.78 15.47 -5.01
N LEU A 133 9.06 16.42 -5.91
CA LEU A 133 9.07 17.83 -5.57
C LEU A 133 7.68 18.36 -5.23
N ARG A 134 6.62 17.95 -5.93
CA ARG A 134 5.25 18.37 -5.59
C ARG A 134 4.83 17.86 -4.22
N THR A 135 5.26 16.66 -3.84
CA THR A 135 5.06 16.14 -2.48
C THR A 135 5.73 17.06 -1.45
N VAL A 136 7.02 17.35 -1.61
CA VAL A 136 7.77 18.24 -0.71
C VAL A 136 7.13 19.63 -0.62
N HIS A 137 6.81 20.23 -1.77
CA HIS A 137 6.15 21.52 -1.84
C HIS A 137 4.80 21.50 -1.12
N SER A 138 3.96 20.49 -1.33
CA SER A 138 2.65 20.40 -0.70
C SER A 138 2.75 20.37 0.83
N VAL A 139 3.72 19.62 1.37
CA VAL A 139 3.97 19.53 2.81
C VAL A 139 4.43 20.88 3.36
N VAL A 140 5.39 21.54 2.71
CA VAL A 140 5.89 22.86 3.15
C VAL A 140 4.78 23.92 3.06
N ASN A 141 3.99 23.91 1.99
CA ASN A 141 2.97 24.92 1.71
C ASN A 141 1.75 24.82 2.64
N ARG A 142 1.43 23.63 3.16
CA ARG A 142 0.16 23.36 3.86
C ARG A 142 0.34 22.83 5.28
N THR A 143 1.54 22.95 5.83
CA THR A 143 1.82 22.63 7.23
C THR A 143 2.26 23.90 7.96
N PRO A 144 1.63 24.27 9.09
CA PRO A 144 2.08 25.40 9.89
C PRO A 144 3.57 25.27 10.28
N SER A 145 4.32 26.36 10.15
CA SER A 145 5.79 26.37 10.30
C SER A 145 6.28 25.92 11.69
N GLU A 146 5.47 26.15 12.71
CA GLU A 146 5.71 25.76 14.10
C GLU A 146 5.50 24.26 14.34
N LEU A 147 4.77 23.57 13.45
CA LEU A 147 4.51 22.13 13.51
C LEU A 147 5.50 21.34 12.67
N LEU A 148 5.93 21.87 11.52
CA LEU A 148 6.87 21.17 10.63
C LEU A 148 8.31 21.32 11.12
N LYS A 149 8.83 20.28 11.79
CA LYS A 149 10.20 20.27 12.29
C LYS A 149 11.20 20.17 11.15
N GLU A 150 10.98 19.21 10.26
CA GLU A 150 11.85 18.88 9.13
C GLU A 150 11.13 17.94 8.15
N ILE A 151 11.63 17.89 6.92
CA ILE A 151 11.29 16.87 5.93
C ILE A 151 12.56 16.06 5.65
N ILE A 152 12.49 14.75 5.81
CA ILE A 152 13.59 13.83 5.54
C ILE A 152 13.26 13.06 4.26
N LEU A 153 14.00 13.36 3.21
CA LEU A 153 13.94 12.66 1.93
C LEU A 153 14.96 11.53 1.92
N VAL A 154 14.52 10.30 1.74
CA VAL A 154 15.40 9.12 1.64
C VAL A 154 15.40 8.61 0.21
N ASP A 155 16.51 8.86 -0.51
CA ASP A 155 16.78 8.29 -1.83
C ASP A 155 17.33 6.86 -1.67
N ASP A 156 16.49 5.88 -1.96
CA ASP A 156 16.84 4.46 -1.93
C ASP A 156 17.42 4.00 -3.27
N VAL A 157 18.61 4.54 -3.56
CA VAL A 157 19.47 4.19 -4.72
C VAL A 157 18.78 4.40 -6.07
N SER A 158 18.26 5.61 -6.29
CA SER A 158 17.73 5.95 -7.61
C SER A 158 18.84 6.05 -8.67
N ASP A 159 18.54 5.78 -9.94
CA ASP A 159 19.44 5.91 -11.08
C ASP A 159 19.10 7.09 -12.02
N ARG A 160 17.88 7.63 -11.93
CA ARG A 160 17.44 8.80 -12.71
C ARG A 160 18.33 10.02 -12.48
N GLU A 161 18.89 10.57 -13.54
CA GLU A 161 19.76 11.77 -13.52
C GLU A 161 19.07 12.99 -12.90
N GLU A 162 17.78 13.15 -13.17
CA GLU A 162 16.92 14.19 -12.60
C GLU A 162 16.82 14.15 -11.06
N LEU A 163 17.02 12.99 -10.43
CA LEU A 163 17.03 12.82 -8.97
C LEU A 163 18.43 13.03 -8.35
N LYS A 164 19.45 13.37 -9.15
CA LYS A 164 20.83 13.62 -8.70
C LYS A 164 21.03 15.10 -8.39
N GLU A 165 21.82 15.77 -9.22
CA GLU A 165 22.14 17.19 -9.05
C GLU A 165 20.90 18.09 -9.17
N PRO A 166 19.96 17.89 -10.13
CA PRO A 166 18.78 18.75 -10.25
C PRO A 166 17.89 18.75 -9.00
N LEU A 167 17.61 17.58 -8.42
CA LEU A 167 16.92 17.48 -7.14
C LEU A 167 17.69 18.21 -6.04
N THR A 168 18.99 17.94 -5.90
CA THR A 168 19.81 18.54 -4.83
C THR A 168 19.82 20.06 -4.91
N GLU A 169 19.94 20.61 -6.11
CA GLU A 169 19.89 22.06 -6.35
C GLU A 169 18.52 22.65 -5.99
N HIS A 170 17.43 22.00 -6.43
CA HIS A 170 16.07 22.44 -6.12
C HIS A 170 15.74 22.36 -4.62
N LEU A 171 16.42 21.54 -3.83
CA LEU A 171 16.18 21.46 -2.39
C LEU A 171 16.83 22.61 -1.60
N LYS A 172 17.89 23.26 -2.13
CA LYS A 172 18.60 24.35 -1.44
C LYS A 172 17.70 25.52 -1.05
N ARG A 173 16.64 25.76 -1.83
CA ARG A 173 15.64 26.80 -1.60
C ARG A 173 14.78 26.60 -0.35
N PHE A 174 14.78 25.40 0.25
CA PHE A 174 14.17 25.13 1.55
C PHE A 174 15.14 25.28 2.73
N GLY A 175 16.41 25.65 2.49
CA GLY A 175 17.41 25.79 3.53
C GLY A 175 17.62 24.49 4.30
N SER A 176 17.59 24.54 5.63
CA SER A 176 17.76 23.38 6.50
C SER A 176 16.47 22.59 6.76
N LEU A 177 15.33 23.03 6.22
CA LEU A 177 14.04 22.38 6.48
C LEU A 177 13.95 21.00 5.82
N VAL A 178 14.57 20.83 4.65
CA VAL A 178 14.54 19.57 3.90
C VAL A 178 15.93 18.94 3.88
N LYS A 179 16.04 17.73 4.44
CA LYS A 179 17.26 16.93 4.49
C LYS A 179 17.18 15.78 3.49
N LEU A 180 18.10 15.73 2.54
CA LEU A 180 18.24 14.61 1.61
C LEU A 180 19.28 13.60 2.14
N ILE A 181 18.87 12.35 2.26
CA ILE A 181 19.68 11.20 2.66
C ILE A 181 19.77 10.27 1.47
N ARG A 182 20.99 10.01 0.98
CA ARG A 182 21.23 9.03 -0.09
C ARG A 182 21.74 7.71 0.48
N SER A 183 21.07 6.63 0.15
CA SER A 183 21.52 5.28 0.49
C SER A 183 22.64 4.84 -0.46
N THR A 184 23.57 4.04 0.07
CA THR A 184 24.68 3.43 -0.70
C THR A 184 24.33 2.05 -1.23
N GLU A 185 23.28 1.44 -0.69
CA GLU A 185 22.74 0.15 -1.10
C GLU A 185 21.21 0.21 -1.09
N ARG A 186 20.57 -0.68 -1.86
CA ARG A 186 19.12 -0.73 -1.95
C ARG A 186 18.53 -1.37 -0.70
N LEU A 187 17.85 -0.56 0.10
CA LEU A 187 17.23 -0.92 1.37
C LEU A 187 15.81 -1.46 1.18
N GLY A 188 15.08 -0.98 0.17
CA GLY A 188 13.64 -1.17 0.09
C GLY A 188 12.87 -0.19 0.96
N LEU A 189 11.55 -0.09 0.72
CA LEU A 189 10.64 0.82 1.43
C LEU A 189 10.76 0.68 2.95
N ILE A 190 10.77 -0.55 3.44
CA ILE A 190 10.68 -0.87 4.87
C ILE A 190 11.92 -0.35 5.62
N ARG A 191 13.12 -0.74 5.17
CA ARG A 191 14.38 -0.32 5.78
C ARG A 191 14.68 1.16 5.51
N ALA A 192 14.23 1.72 4.39
CA ALA A 192 14.33 3.15 4.12
C ALA A 192 13.43 3.99 5.05
N LYS A 193 12.20 3.53 5.37
CA LYS A 193 11.35 4.13 6.43
C LYS A 193 12.08 4.16 7.76
N LEU A 194 12.69 3.04 8.15
CA LEU A 194 13.49 2.96 9.38
C LEU A 194 14.69 3.91 9.37
N ARG A 195 15.41 4.01 8.25
CA ARG A 195 16.54 4.93 8.11
C ARG A 195 16.09 6.38 8.29
N GLY A 196 15.00 6.79 7.64
CA GLY A 196 14.45 8.14 7.80
C GLY A 196 13.95 8.40 9.22
N ALA A 197 13.27 7.43 9.83
CA ALA A 197 12.78 7.52 11.20
C ALA A 197 13.90 7.68 12.25
N LYS A 198 15.05 6.99 12.05
CA LYS A 198 16.21 7.09 12.94
C LYS A 198 16.89 8.47 12.89
N GLU A 199 16.71 9.19 11.78
CA GLU A 199 17.29 10.52 11.55
C GLU A 199 16.36 11.67 11.98
N ALA A 200 15.09 11.35 12.24
CA ALA A 200 14.06 12.31 12.63
C ALA A 200 14.22 12.78 14.09
N SER A 201 13.98 14.06 14.29
CA SER A 201 14.10 14.77 15.57
C SER A 201 12.79 15.34 16.12
N GLY A 202 11.71 15.30 15.33
CA GLY A 202 10.37 15.71 15.75
C GLY A 202 9.75 14.76 16.78
N ASP A 203 8.70 15.24 17.44
CA ASP A 203 7.94 14.45 18.43
C ASP A 203 7.11 13.34 17.76
N VAL A 204 6.67 13.60 16.52
CA VAL A 204 5.86 12.70 15.68
C VAL A 204 6.58 12.40 14.38
N LEU A 205 6.59 11.13 14.00
CA LEU A 205 6.96 10.68 12.65
C LEU A 205 5.72 10.72 11.77
N VAL A 206 5.84 11.29 10.58
CA VAL A 206 4.80 11.22 9.54
C VAL A 206 5.43 10.62 8.28
N PHE A 207 4.97 9.46 7.86
CA PHE A 207 5.42 8.82 6.63
C PHE A 207 4.49 9.19 5.48
N LEU A 208 5.08 9.58 4.34
CA LEU A 208 4.37 9.82 3.10
C LEU A 208 5.10 9.13 1.94
N ASP A 209 4.35 8.63 0.98
CA ASP A 209 4.92 8.20 -0.30
C ASP A 209 5.33 9.44 -1.13
N ALA A 210 6.27 9.27 -2.06
CA ALA A 210 6.88 10.38 -2.80
C ALA A 210 6.05 10.94 -3.97
N HIS A 211 4.80 10.48 -4.10
CA HIS A 211 3.83 10.91 -5.10
C HIS A 211 2.50 11.26 -4.41
N CYS A 212 2.60 12.12 -3.40
CA CYS A 212 1.48 12.58 -2.59
C CYS A 212 1.28 14.10 -2.72
N GLU A 213 0.08 14.59 -2.39
CA GLU A 213 -0.20 16.01 -2.20
C GLU A 213 -1.00 16.20 -0.91
N ALA A 214 -0.35 16.78 0.10
CA ALA A 214 -1.02 17.15 1.35
C ALA A 214 -2.14 18.15 1.08
N ASN A 215 -3.31 17.95 1.71
CA ASN A 215 -4.45 18.87 1.64
C ASN A 215 -4.33 19.96 2.73
N ALA A 216 -5.18 20.99 2.66
CA ALA A 216 -5.23 22.05 3.64
C ALA A 216 -5.58 21.48 5.04
N GLY A 217 -4.84 21.88 6.07
CA GLY A 217 -5.08 21.49 7.45
C GLY A 217 -5.00 19.98 7.72
N TRP A 218 -4.18 19.26 6.95
CA TRP A 218 -4.02 17.82 7.07
C TRP A 218 -3.26 17.39 8.34
N ALA A 219 -2.34 18.21 8.84
CA ALA A 219 -1.40 17.80 9.90
C ALA A 219 -2.00 17.92 11.30
N GLU A 220 -2.72 19.00 11.56
CA GLU A 220 -3.29 19.34 12.87
C GLU A 220 -4.20 18.25 13.44
N PRO A 221 -5.12 17.63 12.67
CA PRO A 221 -5.95 16.53 13.16
C PRO A 221 -5.12 15.30 13.57
N LEU A 222 -4.08 14.95 12.80
CA LEU A 222 -3.20 13.80 13.10
C LEU A 222 -2.43 14.06 14.41
N LEU A 223 -1.83 15.24 14.52
CA LEU A 223 -1.00 15.62 15.67
C LEU A 223 -1.84 15.81 16.94
N ALA A 224 -3.06 16.34 16.81
CA ALA A 224 -4.00 16.44 17.92
C ALA A 224 -4.36 15.05 18.46
N ARG A 225 -4.66 14.10 17.57
CA ARG A 225 -5.01 12.74 18.00
C ARG A 225 -3.85 12.01 18.69
N ILE A 226 -2.63 12.11 18.15
CA ILE A 226 -1.44 11.52 18.79
C ILE A 226 -1.13 12.16 20.15
N LYS A 227 -1.42 13.46 20.29
CA LYS A 227 -1.25 14.16 21.57
C LYS A 227 -2.24 13.65 22.63
N GLU A 228 -3.48 13.34 22.23
CA GLU A 228 -4.49 12.75 23.11
C GLU A 228 -4.17 11.30 23.46
N GLU A 229 -3.71 10.53 22.48
CA GLU A 229 -3.37 9.11 22.63
C GLU A 229 -2.02 8.80 21.98
N ARG A 230 -0.97 8.72 22.81
CA ARG A 230 0.41 8.54 22.35
C ARG A 230 0.61 7.20 21.61
N THR A 231 -0.17 6.18 21.98
CA THR A 231 -0.08 4.83 21.41
C THR A 231 -0.95 4.63 20.16
N ALA A 232 -1.65 5.67 19.70
CA ALA A 232 -2.39 5.64 18.44
C ALA A 232 -1.44 5.86 17.26
N VAL A 233 -1.51 4.95 16.28
CA VAL A 233 -0.94 5.13 14.95
C VAL A 233 -2.08 5.59 14.05
N VAL A 234 -1.97 6.80 13.53
CA VAL A 234 -3.06 7.49 12.86
C VAL A 234 -2.79 7.65 11.37
N CYS A 235 -3.80 7.44 10.54
CA CYS A 235 -3.73 7.55 9.08
C CYS A 235 -4.65 8.68 8.60
N PRO A 236 -4.22 9.50 7.62
CA PRO A 236 -5.13 10.38 6.92
C PRO A 236 -6.11 9.56 6.07
N ILE A 237 -7.18 10.20 5.63
CA ILE A 237 -7.95 9.75 4.47
C ILE A 237 -7.06 9.94 3.24
N ILE A 238 -6.90 8.86 2.48
CA ILE A 238 -6.07 8.85 1.28
C ILE A 238 -6.96 9.21 0.10
N ASP A 239 -6.82 10.44 -0.38
CA ASP A 239 -7.52 10.96 -1.54
C ASP A 239 -6.89 10.39 -2.82
N SER A 240 -7.70 10.20 -3.86
CA SER A 240 -7.23 9.70 -5.14
C SER A 240 -6.76 10.84 -6.04
N ILE A 241 -5.52 10.74 -6.54
CA ILE A 241 -5.04 11.53 -7.66
C ILE A 241 -4.97 10.62 -8.88
N SER A 242 -5.63 11.00 -9.96
CA SER A 242 -5.67 10.17 -11.19
C SER A 242 -4.28 10.01 -11.78
N ASP A 243 -3.87 8.76 -12.01
CA ASP A 243 -2.65 8.41 -12.74
C ASP A 243 -2.73 8.75 -14.24
N ILE A 244 -3.93 8.99 -14.78
CA ILE A 244 -4.16 9.28 -16.20
C ILE A 244 -4.02 10.78 -16.51
N ASN A 245 -4.61 11.66 -15.70
CA ASN A 245 -4.65 13.10 -15.98
C ASN A 245 -4.28 13.99 -14.79
N MET A 246 -3.83 13.40 -13.66
CA MET A 246 -3.42 14.11 -12.45
C MET A 246 -4.53 14.92 -11.76
N ALA A 247 -5.81 14.68 -12.09
CA ALA A 247 -6.94 15.28 -11.39
C ALA A 247 -6.97 14.83 -9.92
N TYR A 248 -7.25 15.76 -9.01
CA TYR A 248 -7.45 15.49 -7.60
C TYR A 248 -8.91 15.14 -7.36
N LEU A 249 -9.20 13.85 -7.16
CA LEU A 249 -10.56 13.32 -7.12
C LEU A 249 -11.16 13.29 -5.70
N GLY A 250 -10.36 13.60 -4.68
CA GLY A 250 -10.74 13.48 -3.28
C GLY A 250 -10.81 12.02 -2.82
N GLY A 251 -11.29 11.82 -1.60
CA GLY A 251 -11.41 10.52 -0.96
C GLY A 251 -12.61 10.44 -0.05
N SER A 252 -12.95 9.23 0.38
CA SER A 252 -14.03 9.00 1.33
C SER A 252 -13.60 8.04 2.42
N HIS A 253 -14.12 8.24 3.62
CA HIS A 253 -13.89 7.40 4.79
C HIS A 253 -14.99 6.33 4.94
N GLY A 254 -15.44 5.75 3.82
CA GLY A 254 -16.55 4.79 3.77
C GLY A 254 -16.19 3.35 4.19
N GLY A 255 -14.91 3.06 4.38
CA GLY A 255 -14.42 1.72 4.73
C GLY A 255 -13.20 1.75 5.65
N ILE A 256 -12.86 0.58 6.18
CA ILE A 256 -11.71 0.33 7.06
C ILE A 256 -10.77 -0.69 6.42
N GLY A 257 -9.51 -0.64 6.82
CA GLY A 257 -8.53 -1.64 6.42
C GLY A 257 -8.85 -3.00 7.05
N THR A 258 -8.85 -4.03 6.22
CA THR A 258 -8.89 -5.44 6.61
C THR A 258 -7.79 -6.19 5.85
N PHE A 259 -7.84 -7.51 5.85
CA PHE A 259 -6.86 -8.36 5.17
C PHE A 259 -7.52 -9.63 4.67
N TRP A 260 -6.94 -10.25 3.66
CA TRP A 260 -7.27 -11.61 3.23
C TRP A 260 -6.39 -12.61 3.99
N TRP A 261 -6.82 -13.87 4.16
CA TRP A 261 -5.99 -14.89 4.81
C TRP A 261 -4.70 -15.19 4.03
N SER A 262 -4.64 -14.79 2.75
CA SER A 262 -3.41 -14.72 1.94
C SER A 262 -2.44 -13.61 2.33
N LEU A 263 -2.74 -12.84 3.39
CA LEU A 263 -2.01 -11.69 3.91
C LEU A 263 -1.85 -10.53 2.92
N HIS A 264 -2.86 -10.33 2.08
CA HIS A 264 -2.99 -9.09 1.29
C HIS A 264 -3.91 -8.11 2.00
N TYR A 265 -3.59 -6.83 1.92
CA TYR A 265 -4.47 -5.76 2.37
C TYR A 265 -5.77 -5.75 1.56
N SER A 266 -6.88 -5.44 2.22
CA SER A 266 -8.15 -5.17 1.57
C SER A 266 -8.92 -4.09 2.32
N MET A 267 -9.95 -3.54 1.69
CA MET A 267 -10.89 -2.63 2.33
C MET A 267 -12.18 -3.39 2.65
N GLY A 268 -12.76 -3.12 3.80
CA GLY A 268 -14.07 -3.63 4.21
C GLY A 268 -15.01 -2.51 4.65
N PRO A 269 -16.31 -2.80 4.76
CA PRO A 269 -17.28 -1.83 5.29
C PRO A 269 -17.00 -1.52 6.77
N LEU A 270 -17.47 -0.36 7.22
CA LEU A 270 -17.46 -0.01 8.63
C LEU A 270 -18.33 -0.99 9.44
N PRO A 271 -17.79 -1.61 10.50
CA PRO A 271 -18.59 -2.50 11.33
C PRO A 271 -19.61 -1.69 12.13
N LYS A 272 -20.76 -2.33 12.42
CA LYS A 272 -21.86 -1.70 13.16
C LYS A 272 -21.40 -1.11 14.50
N SER A 273 -20.52 -1.80 15.22
CA SER A 273 -19.94 -1.33 16.48
C SER A 273 -19.20 0.00 16.34
N GLU A 274 -18.46 0.21 15.25
CA GLU A 274 -17.72 1.44 15.00
C GLU A 274 -18.62 2.57 14.47
N ILE A 275 -19.72 2.23 13.80
CA ILE A 275 -20.78 3.19 13.46
C ILE A 275 -21.43 3.70 14.75
N GLU A 276 -21.78 2.81 15.68
CA GLU A 276 -22.46 3.15 16.93
C GLU A 276 -21.55 3.88 17.93
N ARG A 277 -20.24 3.61 17.91
CA ARG A 277 -19.26 4.28 18.79
C ARG A 277 -19.10 5.78 18.48
N ARG A 278 -19.24 6.18 17.22
CA ARG A 278 -18.95 7.55 16.76
C ARG A 278 -20.18 8.43 16.92
N ALA A 279 -20.09 9.44 17.76
CA ALA A 279 -21.13 10.42 17.95
C ALA A 279 -21.21 11.39 16.76
N ASN A 280 -20.06 11.71 16.16
CA ASN A 280 -19.94 12.60 15.00
C ASN A 280 -19.24 11.86 13.85
N PRO A 281 -19.97 11.19 12.95
CA PRO A 281 -19.39 10.34 11.91
C PRO A 281 -18.43 11.03 10.93
N GLN A 282 -18.52 12.35 10.81
CA GLN A 282 -17.68 13.17 9.91
C GLN A 282 -16.34 13.57 10.52
N THR A 283 -16.20 13.53 11.85
CA THR A 283 -15.03 14.08 12.56
C THR A 283 -14.37 13.09 13.49
N ASP A 284 -15.15 12.20 14.11
CA ASP A 284 -14.62 11.21 15.02
C ASP A 284 -13.71 10.24 14.27
N TYR A 285 -12.51 9.98 14.82
CA TYR A 285 -11.58 9.00 14.29
C TYR A 285 -12.24 7.62 14.13
N ILE A 286 -11.71 6.80 13.25
CA ILE A 286 -12.24 5.48 12.92
C ILE A 286 -11.22 4.42 13.31
N ARG A 287 -11.57 3.48 14.18
CA ARG A 287 -10.69 2.34 14.47
C ARG A 287 -10.64 1.40 13.27
N SER A 288 -9.43 1.08 12.82
CA SER A 288 -9.20 0.20 11.68
C SER A 288 -8.38 -1.02 12.11
N PRO A 289 -8.77 -2.25 11.78
CA PRO A 289 -7.97 -3.44 12.05
C PRO A 289 -6.58 -3.39 11.42
N THR A 290 -6.49 -2.83 10.22
CA THR A 290 -5.23 -2.69 9.48
C THR A 290 -5.12 -1.30 8.84
N MET A 291 -3.93 -0.92 8.41
CA MET A 291 -3.70 0.26 7.56
C MET A 291 -3.11 -0.12 6.19
N ALA A 292 -3.31 0.74 5.20
CA ALA A 292 -2.66 0.60 3.89
C ALA A 292 -1.12 0.67 4.02
N GLY A 293 -0.61 1.49 4.94
CA GLY A 293 0.80 1.51 5.36
C GLY A 293 1.69 2.54 4.67
N GLY A 294 1.30 3.08 3.52
CA GLY A 294 2.03 4.15 2.82
C GLY A 294 2.07 5.44 3.65
N LEU A 295 0.89 5.91 4.07
CA LEU A 295 0.71 7.18 4.76
C LEU A 295 0.19 6.97 6.19
N PHE A 296 0.99 7.35 7.19
CA PHE A 296 0.57 7.33 8.59
C PHE A 296 1.46 8.24 9.45
N ALA A 297 0.99 8.57 10.64
CA ALA A 297 1.72 9.27 11.67
C ALA A 297 1.72 8.49 12.99
N ALA A 298 2.81 8.57 13.72
CA ALA A 298 2.94 7.95 15.04
C ALA A 298 3.85 8.80 15.93
N ASN A 299 3.61 8.79 17.24
CA ASN A 299 4.58 9.31 18.19
C ASN A 299 5.94 8.62 17.97
N ARG A 300 7.02 9.39 17.85
CA ARG A 300 8.34 8.87 17.45
C ARG A 300 8.87 7.87 18.46
N GLU A 301 8.74 8.17 19.76
CA GLU A 301 9.18 7.27 20.83
C GLU A 301 8.36 5.99 20.80
N TYR A 302 7.03 6.09 20.69
CA TYR A 302 6.15 4.94 20.57
C TYR A 302 6.52 4.03 19.41
N PHE A 303 6.77 4.61 18.22
CA PHE A 303 7.13 3.85 17.02
C PHE A 303 8.34 2.94 17.28
N PHE A 304 9.36 3.43 18.01
CA PHE A 304 10.52 2.62 18.38
C PHE A 304 10.28 1.71 19.59
N GLU A 305 9.46 2.11 20.57
CA GLU A 305 9.06 1.28 21.71
C GLU A 305 8.35 0.01 21.27
N VAL A 306 7.43 0.12 20.29
CA VAL A 306 6.79 -1.04 19.69
C VAL A 306 7.67 -1.76 18.68
N GLY A 307 8.93 -1.35 18.49
CA GLY A 307 9.93 -2.04 17.69
C GLY A 307 9.92 -1.73 16.19
N GLY A 308 9.52 -0.52 15.79
CA GLY A 308 9.65 -0.02 14.43
C GLY A 308 9.03 -0.93 13.38
N TYR A 309 9.77 -1.27 12.34
CA TYR A 309 9.48 -2.36 11.41
C TYR A 309 10.47 -3.51 11.64
N ASP A 310 10.11 -4.71 11.19
CA ASP A 310 11.05 -5.83 11.12
C ASP A 310 12.14 -5.54 10.08
N GLU A 311 13.38 -5.32 10.54
CA GLU A 311 14.52 -4.93 9.71
C GLU A 311 14.91 -6.00 8.68
N GLU A 312 14.49 -7.26 8.88
CA GLU A 312 14.75 -8.34 7.94
C GLU A 312 13.67 -8.49 6.87
N MET A 313 12.55 -7.76 6.96
CA MET A 313 11.62 -7.64 5.84
C MET A 313 12.23 -6.83 4.71
N ASP A 314 12.02 -7.30 3.49
CA ASP A 314 12.72 -6.78 2.33
C ASP A 314 11.80 -6.09 1.35
N ILE A 315 12.31 -5.05 0.69
CA ILE A 315 11.64 -4.25 -0.35
C ILE A 315 10.28 -3.70 0.07
N TRP A 316 9.23 -4.50 -0.04
CA TRP A 316 7.84 -4.09 0.12
C TRP A 316 6.93 -5.31 0.38
N GLY A 317 5.84 -5.08 1.11
CA GLY A 317 4.74 -6.02 1.24
C GLY A 317 4.71 -6.71 2.60
N GLY A 318 3.53 -6.78 3.19
CA GLY A 318 3.26 -7.41 4.49
C GLY A 318 3.61 -6.54 5.69
N GLU A 319 4.45 -5.51 5.54
CA GLU A 319 4.89 -4.67 6.67
C GLU A 319 3.74 -3.88 7.30
N ASN A 320 2.77 -3.46 6.48
CA ASN A 320 1.60 -2.72 6.90
C ASN A 320 0.68 -3.58 7.78
N LEU A 321 0.51 -4.86 7.45
CA LEU A 321 -0.23 -5.82 8.28
C LEU A 321 0.57 -6.17 9.54
N GLU A 322 1.89 -6.31 9.45
CA GLU A 322 2.76 -6.67 10.58
C GLU A 322 2.65 -5.65 11.70
N ILE A 323 2.82 -4.37 11.36
CA ILE A 323 2.72 -3.28 12.34
C ILE A 323 1.29 -3.12 12.84
N SER A 324 0.28 -3.36 11.99
CA SER A 324 -1.12 -3.28 12.41
C SER A 324 -1.45 -4.32 13.48
N PHE A 325 -1.10 -5.59 13.24
CA PHE A 325 -1.32 -6.68 14.19
C PHE A 325 -0.56 -6.42 15.48
N ARG A 326 0.73 -6.08 15.37
CA ARG A 326 1.57 -5.77 16.53
C ARG A 326 1.03 -4.61 17.35
N VAL A 327 0.72 -3.47 16.75
CA VAL A 327 0.24 -2.29 17.49
C VAL A 327 -1.02 -2.62 18.28
N TRP A 328 -2.01 -3.26 17.65
CA TRP A 328 -3.23 -3.69 18.34
C TRP A 328 -2.94 -4.70 19.45
N MET A 329 -2.20 -5.77 19.14
CA MET A 329 -1.91 -6.84 20.11
C MET A 329 -1.05 -6.35 21.27
N CYS A 330 -0.25 -5.31 21.09
CA CYS A 330 0.65 -4.75 22.11
C CYS A 330 0.11 -3.48 22.79
N GLY A 331 -1.19 -3.18 22.64
CA GLY A 331 -1.90 -2.20 23.47
C GLY A 331 -2.12 -0.81 22.85
N GLY A 332 -1.75 -0.59 21.59
CA GLY A 332 -2.10 0.62 20.83
C GLY A 332 -3.31 0.43 19.91
N SER A 333 -3.49 1.38 19.01
CA SER A 333 -4.57 1.37 18.01
C SER A 333 -4.09 1.84 16.64
N ILE A 334 -4.74 1.35 15.58
CA ILE A 334 -4.65 1.91 14.24
C ILE A 334 -5.95 2.69 13.97
N GLU A 335 -5.84 3.96 13.59
CA GLU A 335 -6.98 4.88 13.49
C GLU A 335 -6.94 5.70 12.19
N LEU A 336 -8.06 5.82 11.49
CA LEU A 336 -8.23 6.76 10.37
C LEU A 336 -8.77 8.09 10.90
N ILE A 337 -8.25 9.22 10.42
CA ILE A 337 -8.65 10.56 10.86
C ILE A 337 -9.42 11.26 9.73
N PRO A 338 -10.77 11.29 9.77
CA PRO A 338 -11.59 11.85 8.68
C PRO A 338 -11.25 13.28 8.27
N CYS A 339 -10.77 14.11 9.19
CA CYS A 339 -10.46 15.50 8.91
C CYS A 339 -9.05 15.74 8.34
N SER A 340 -8.23 14.70 8.21
CA SER A 340 -6.92 14.76 7.60
C SER A 340 -6.95 14.08 6.23
N HIS A 341 -6.58 14.82 5.18
CA HIS A 341 -6.61 14.33 3.81
C HIS A 341 -5.25 14.50 3.14
N VAL A 342 -4.80 13.45 2.45
CA VAL A 342 -3.60 13.48 1.62
C VAL A 342 -3.89 12.75 0.31
N GLY A 343 -3.70 13.44 -0.82
CA GLY A 343 -3.85 12.85 -2.13
C GLY A 343 -2.68 11.94 -2.45
N HIS A 344 -2.95 10.81 -3.10
CA HIS A 344 -1.97 9.82 -3.52
C HIS A 344 -2.24 9.38 -4.97
N ILE A 345 -1.19 9.27 -5.77
CA ILE A 345 -1.30 8.76 -7.16
C ILE A 345 -1.38 7.23 -7.14
N TYR A 346 -2.57 6.67 -7.35
CA TYR A 346 -2.75 5.21 -7.42
C TYR A 346 -2.29 4.65 -8.76
N ARG A 347 -1.27 3.80 -8.74
CA ARG A 347 -0.71 3.16 -9.94
C ARG A 347 -1.19 1.71 -10.06
N SER A 348 -1.29 1.23 -11.30
CA SER A 348 -1.59 -0.18 -11.59
C SER A 348 -0.38 -1.13 -11.47
N GLY A 349 0.81 -0.58 -11.23
CA GLY A 349 2.05 -1.35 -11.08
C GLY A 349 3.21 -0.54 -10.51
N HIS A 350 4.35 -1.21 -10.32
CA HIS A 350 5.59 -0.61 -9.82
C HIS A 350 6.56 -0.39 -11.00
N PRO A 351 7.08 0.82 -11.23
CA PRO A 351 7.98 1.12 -12.34
C PRO A 351 9.46 0.75 -12.04
N TYR A 352 9.73 0.01 -10.97
CA TYR A 352 11.07 -0.33 -10.50
C TYR A 352 11.16 -1.79 -10.04
N ASP A 353 12.39 -2.31 -9.92
CA ASP A 353 12.66 -3.69 -9.53
C ASP A 353 12.09 -4.02 -8.15
N MET A 354 11.39 -5.15 -8.01
CA MET A 354 10.82 -5.61 -6.74
C MET A 354 11.58 -6.81 -6.15
N THR A 355 12.74 -7.15 -6.72
CA THR A 355 13.59 -8.25 -6.25
C THR A 355 14.31 -7.87 -4.95
N GLY A 356 14.22 -8.73 -3.94
CA GLY A 356 14.92 -8.59 -2.68
C GLY A 356 16.33 -9.20 -2.69
N ARG A 357 16.98 -9.16 -1.53
CA ARG A 357 18.25 -9.81 -1.20
C ARG A 357 18.24 -11.27 -1.65
N ASN A 358 19.41 -11.77 -2.02
CA ASN A 358 19.60 -13.15 -2.49
C ASN A 358 18.70 -13.54 -3.69
N ASN A 359 18.36 -12.58 -4.55
CA ASN A 359 17.51 -12.78 -5.73
C ASN A 359 16.10 -13.28 -5.37
N ASN A 360 15.59 -12.86 -4.22
CA ASN A 360 14.25 -13.20 -3.76
C ASN A 360 13.19 -12.46 -4.60
N LYS A 361 12.49 -13.20 -5.46
CA LYS A 361 11.42 -12.67 -6.32
C LYS A 361 10.05 -12.63 -5.63
N ASP A 362 9.93 -13.22 -4.45
CA ASP A 362 8.69 -13.31 -3.67
C ASP A 362 8.85 -12.59 -2.31
N VAL A 363 9.25 -11.32 -2.37
CA VAL A 363 9.45 -10.47 -1.19
C VAL A 363 8.16 -10.36 -0.36
N HIS A 364 7.01 -10.18 -1.00
CA HIS A 364 5.72 -10.14 -0.30
C HIS A 364 5.45 -11.45 0.47
N GLY A 365 5.63 -12.61 -0.18
CA GLY A 365 5.39 -13.91 0.44
C GLY A 365 6.33 -14.18 1.63
N THR A 366 7.62 -13.95 1.44
CA THR A 366 8.64 -14.13 2.48
C THR A 366 8.42 -13.20 3.68
N ASN A 367 8.13 -11.91 3.45
CA ASN A 367 7.76 -10.96 4.51
C ASN A 367 6.46 -11.40 5.22
N SER A 368 5.43 -11.78 4.47
CA SER A 368 4.16 -12.27 5.03
C SER A 368 4.35 -13.51 5.90
N LYS A 369 5.26 -14.41 5.52
CA LYS A 369 5.63 -15.55 6.36
C LYS A 369 6.30 -15.10 7.67
N ARG A 370 7.23 -14.14 7.63
CA ARG A 370 7.86 -13.60 8.86
C ARG A 370 6.79 -13.03 9.81
N LEU A 371 5.84 -12.27 9.27
CA LEU A 371 4.67 -11.79 10.02
C LEU A 371 3.87 -12.95 10.61
N ALA A 372 3.49 -13.94 9.79
CA ALA A 372 2.63 -15.05 10.20
C ALA A 372 3.25 -15.87 11.33
N GLU A 373 4.56 -16.15 11.23
CA GLU A 373 5.30 -16.92 12.24
C GLU A 373 5.47 -16.21 13.58
N VAL A 374 5.39 -14.87 13.61
CA VAL A 374 5.54 -14.08 14.84
C VAL A 374 4.19 -13.71 15.44
N TRP A 375 3.20 -13.35 14.61
CA TRP A 375 1.99 -12.65 15.08
C TRP A 375 0.69 -13.43 14.92
N MET A 376 0.61 -14.47 14.08
CA MET A 376 -0.67 -15.14 13.80
C MET A 376 -0.95 -16.38 14.65
N ASP A 377 -0.04 -16.77 15.55
CA ASP A 377 -0.19 -17.98 16.37
C ASP A 377 -0.55 -19.20 15.49
N ASP A 378 -1.59 -19.95 15.85
CA ASP A 378 -2.05 -21.12 15.11
C ASP A 378 -2.85 -20.76 13.84
N TYR A 379 -3.22 -19.48 13.64
CA TYR A 379 -3.94 -19.01 12.46
C TYR A 379 -3.05 -18.90 11.22
N LYS A 380 -1.72 -18.96 11.38
CA LYS A 380 -0.78 -19.06 10.24
C LYS A 380 -1.07 -20.25 9.32
N ARG A 381 -1.78 -21.27 9.82
CA ARG A 381 -2.29 -22.39 9.01
C ARG A 381 -3.14 -21.91 7.83
N LEU A 382 -3.94 -20.86 8.01
CA LEU A 382 -4.82 -20.30 6.98
C LEU A 382 -4.01 -19.57 5.91
N PHE A 383 -2.96 -18.85 6.31
CA PHE A 383 -1.99 -18.29 5.37
C PHE A 383 -1.30 -19.38 4.54
N TYR A 384 -0.89 -20.46 5.18
CA TYR A 384 -0.22 -21.55 4.48
C TYR A 384 -1.12 -22.30 3.50
N VAL A 385 -2.45 -22.31 3.67
CA VAL A 385 -3.37 -22.81 2.64
C VAL A 385 -3.21 -22.05 1.32
N HIS A 386 -2.95 -20.74 1.38
CA HIS A 386 -2.69 -19.91 0.20
C HIS A 386 -1.25 -19.96 -0.29
N ARG A 387 -0.29 -20.25 0.59
CA ARG A 387 1.15 -20.11 0.33
C ARG A 387 1.96 -21.31 0.81
N MET A 388 1.51 -22.51 0.48
CA MET A 388 2.13 -23.76 0.94
C MET A 388 3.61 -23.89 0.58
N GLY A 389 4.01 -23.40 -0.59
CA GLY A 389 5.42 -23.39 -1.02
C GLY A 389 6.34 -22.60 -0.08
N LEU A 390 5.77 -21.76 0.79
CA LEU A 390 6.51 -21.02 1.80
C LEU A 390 6.62 -21.76 3.14
N LYS A 391 5.85 -22.83 3.40
CA LYS A 391 5.77 -23.47 4.72
C LYS A 391 7.14 -23.89 5.26
N ASP A 392 7.95 -24.52 4.42
CA ASP A 392 9.28 -25.03 4.80
C ASP A 392 10.42 -24.10 4.35
N LEU A 393 10.11 -22.97 3.72
CA LEU A 393 11.12 -22.00 3.27
C LEU A 393 11.77 -21.26 4.44
N ASP A 394 13.08 -21.25 4.55
CA ASP A 394 13.76 -20.42 5.54
C ASP A 394 13.64 -18.92 5.18
N VAL A 395 13.12 -18.12 6.13
CA VAL A 395 12.94 -16.66 6.00
C VAL A 395 13.87 -15.87 6.90
N GLY A 396 14.90 -16.52 7.43
CA GLY A 396 15.89 -15.93 8.33
C GLY A 396 15.41 -15.89 9.79
N ASP A 397 16.22 -15.25 10.63
CA ASP A 397 16.00 -15.22 12.07
C ASP A 397 14.76 -14.40 12.45
N LEU A 398 13.96 -14.94 13.38
CA LEU A 398 12.75 -14.33 13.95
C LEU A 398 12.89 -14.05 15.46
N THR A 399 14.05 -14.35 16.04
CA THR A 399 14.28 -14.34 17.49
C THR A 399 13.97 -12.98 18.10
N GLU A 400 14.47 -11.88 17.51
CA GLU A 400 14.25 -10.54 18.07
C GLU A 400 12.79 -10.09 17.98
N ARG A 401 12.05 -10.47 16.93
CA ARG A 401 10.62 -10.17 16.82
C ARG A 401 9.79 -10.96 17.84
N LYS A 402 10.14 -12.23 18.10
CA LYS A 402 9.49 -13.05 19.15
C LYS A 402 9.78 -12.51 20.55
N LYS A 403 11.04 -12.17 20.86
CA LYS A 403 11.40 -11.54 22.15
C LYS A 403 10.73 -10.19 22.36
N LEU A 404 10.57 -9.39 21.30
CA LEU A 404 9.82 -8.14 21.37
C LEU A 404 8.36 -8.39 21.79
N ARG A 405 7.70 -9.35 21.14
CA ARG A 405 6.32 -9.74 21.48
C ARG A 405 6.18 -10.18 22.95
N GLU A 406 7.13 -10.97 23.44
CA GLU A 406 7.18 -11.40 24.84
C GLU A 406 7.40 -10.23 25.80
N ARG A 407 8.37 -9.36 25.52
CA ARG A 407 8.74 -8.22 26.36
C ARG A 407 7.61 -7.21 26.53
N LEU A 408 6.87 -6.97 25.44
CA LEU A 408 5.70 -6.07 25.43
C LEU A 408 4.42 -6.76 25.95
N GLN A 409 4.48 -8.05 26.30
CA GLN A 409 3.34 -8.82 26.81
C GLN A 409 2.13 -8.76 25.87
N CYS A 410 2.38 -8.83 24.57
CA CYS A 410 1.33 -8.68 23.57
C CYS A 410 0.31 -9.82 23.66
N LYS A 411 -0.94 -9.50 23.34
CA LYS A 411 -2.05 -10.44 23.27
C LYS A 411 -1.87 -11.47 22.14
N SER A 412 -2.74 -12.49 22.12
CA SER A 412 -2.78 -13.50 21.07
C SER A 412 -3.45 -12.96 19.80
N PHE A 413 -3.20 -13.62 18.66
CA PHE A 413 -3.92 -13.32 17.42
C PHE A 413 -5.42 -13.61 17.55
N LYS A 414 -5.78 -14.63 18.35
CA LYS A 414 -7.18 -14.87 18.71
C LYS A 414 -7.81 -13.65 19.38
N TRP A 415 -7.10 -13.01 20.32
CA TRP A 415 -7.59 -11.78 20.93
C TRP A 415 -7.79 -10.67 19.89
N PHE A 416 -6.87 -10.53 18.92
CA PHE A 416 -7.02 -9.56 17.84
C PHE A 416 -8.29 -9.84 17.00
N LEU A 417 -8.53 -11.08 16.60
CA LEU A 417 -9.74 -11.47 15.88
C LEU A 417 -11.00 -11.20 16.71
N ASP A 418 -11.02 -11.59 17.98
CA ASP A 418 -12.20 -11.46 18.84
C ASP A 418 -12.52 -10.00 19.24
N ASN A 419 -11.52 -9.10 19.30
CA ASN A 419 -11.67 -7.75 19.89
C ASN A 419 -11.50 -6.60 18.88
N VAL A 420 -10.70 -6.81 17.82
CA VAL A 420 -10.40 -5.76 16.84
C VAL A 420 -11.20 -5.96 15.56
N ILE A 421 -11.39 -7.22 15.14
CA ILE A 421 -12.13 -7.55 13.91
C ILE A 421 -13.04 -8.79 14.07
N PRO A 422 -14.01 -8.76 15.01
CA PRO A 422 -14.86 -9.93 15.31
C PRO A 422 -15.71 -10.41 14.13
N GLN A 423 -15.94 -9.56 13.13
CA GLN A 423 -16.64 -9.90 11.90
C GLN A 423 -15.78 -10.66 10.87
N LYS A 424 -14.49 -10.89 11.15
CA LYS A 424 -13.60 -11.60 10.24
C LYS A 424 -14.01 -13.07 10.14
N PHE A 425 -14.48 -13.50 8.97
CA PHE A 425 -14.78 -14.91 8.71
C PHE A 425 -13.51 -15.78 8.80
N ILE A 426 -13.56 -16.83 9.63
CA ILE A 426 -12.50 -17.83 9.80
C ILE A 426 -12.94 -19.13 9.11
N PRO A 427 -12.34 -19.50 7.96
CA PRO A 427 -12.83 -20.58 7.10
C PRO A 427 -12.90 -21.98 7.74
N ASP A 428 -12.26 -22.22 8.87
CA ASP A 428 -12.25 -23.52 9.55
C ASP A 428 -12.75 -23.50 11.00
N GLU A 429 -13.32 -22.38 11.46
CA GLU A 429 -13.91 -22.25 12.81
C GLU A 429 -15.38 -21.81 12.77
N ASN A 430 -15.78 -20.99 11.79
CA ASN A 430 -17.14 -20.46 11.65
C ASN A 430 -18.01 -21.30 10.71
N VAL A 431 -17.82 -22.62 10.69
CA VAL A 431 -18.29 -23.48 9.59
C VAL A 431 -18.79 -24.84 10.07
N TYR A 432 -19.69 -25.45 9.30
CA TYR A 432 -20.12 -26.85 9.46
C TYR A 432 -19.23 -27.84 8.68
N ALA A 433 -18.62 -27.38 7.60
CA ALA A 433 -17.71 -28.18 6.79
C ALA A 433 -16.62 -27.30 6.17
N TYR A 434 -15.41 -27.84 6.03
CA TYR A 434 -14.27 -27.13 5.45
C TYR A 434 -13.33 -28.08 4.72
N GLY A 435 -12.79 -27.62 3.60
CA GLY A 435 -11.73 -28.31 2.87
C GLY A 435 -11.96 -28.30 1.38
N HIS A 436 -11.34 -29.27 0.71
CA HIS A 436 -11.66 -29.62 -0.66
C HIS A 436 -13.09 -30.14 -0.74
N VAL A 437 -13.84 -29.69 -1.75
CA VAL A 437 -15.19 -30.18 -2.02
C VAL A 437 -15.12 -31.20 -3.15
N LYS A 438 -15.01 -32.47 -2.75
CA LYS A 438 -14.78 -33.62 -3.63
C LYS A 438 -16.09 -34.13 -4.20
N GLY A 439 -16.18 -34.15 -5.52
CA GLY A 439 -17.25 -34.79 -6.27
C GLY A 439 -16.79 -36.10 -6.93
N GLU A 440 -17.54 -36.53 -7.94
CA GLU A 440 -17.25 -37.76 -8.69
C GLU A 440 -15.93 -37.67 -9.48
N ASN A 441 -15.33 -38.83 -9.80
CA ASN A 441 -14.15 -38.96 -10.67
C ASN A 441 -12.90 -38.19 -10.22
N GLY A 442 -12.75 -37.94 -8.90
CA GLY A 442 -11.60 -37.23 -8.36
C GLY A 442 -11.58 -35.74 -8.74
N LEU A 443 -12.74 -35.16 -9.05
CA LEU A 443 -12.91 -33.73 -9.28
C LEU A 443 -13.24 -33.01 -7.98
N CYS A 444 -12.65 -31.85 -7.80
CA CYS A 444 -12.91 -30.94 -6.69
C CYS A 444 -13.43 -29.61 -7.23
N LEU A 445 -14.31 -28.94 -6.48
CA LEU A 445 -14.65 -27.55 -6.77
C LEU A 445 -13.35 -26.73 -6.85
N ASP A 446 -13.25 -25.87 -7.86
CA ASP A 446 -12.06 -25.09 -8.16
C ASP A 446 -12.45 -23.75 -8.79
N THR A 447 -11.73 -22.70 -8.43
CA THR A 447 -11.93 -21.38 -9.05
C THR A 447 -11.31 -21.24 -10.43
N LEU A 448 -10.55 -22.23 -10.89
CA LEU A 448 -9.82 -22.26 -12.16
C LEU A 448 -8.94 -21.03 -12.37
N GLN A 449 -8.41 -20.49 -11.26
CA GLN A 449 -7.62 -19.25 -11.20
C GLN A 449 -8.37 -18.03 -11.78
N ARG A 450 -9.70 -18.10 -11.83
CA ARG A 450 -10.55 -16.97 -12.23
C ARG A 450 -10.47 -15.91 -11.13
N LEU A 451 -10.32 -14.65 -11.53
CA LEU A 451 -10.04 -13.55 -10.62
C LEU A 451 -11.31 -13.09 -9.88
N GLU A 452 -11.60 -13.73 -8.75
CA GLU A 452 -12.72 -13.42 -7.86
C GLU A 452 -12.75 -11.96 -7.38
N ASN A 453 -11.57 -11.32 -7.28
CA ASN A 453 -11.46 -9.91 -6.91
C ASN A 453 -11.87 -8.93 -8.03
N LYS A 454 -12.17 -9.41 -9.24
CA LYS A 454 -12.63 -8.58 -10.37
C LYS A 454 -14.14 -8.72 -10.65
N GLY A 455 -14.87 -9.35 -9.74
CA GLY A 455 -16.32 -9.52 -9.81
C GLY A 455 -16.74 -10.98 -9.90
N THR A 456 -17.99 -11.20 -10.31
CA THR A 456 -18.60 -12.53 -10.39
C THR A 456 -17.86 -13.43 -11.39
N VAL A 457 -17.46 -14.61 -10.95
CA VAL A 457 -16.81 -15.63 -11.81
C VAL A 457 -17.63 -16.90 -11.83
N VAL A 458 -17.55 -17.66 -12.92
CA VAL A 458 -18.18 -18.98 -12.97
C VAL A 458 -17.34 -19.95 -12.13
N LEU A 459 -17.99 -20.76 -11.31
CA LEU A 459 -17.33 -21.81 -10.53
C LEU A 459 -17.01 -23.01 -11.43
N GLY A 460 -15.82 -23.56 -11.26
CA GLY A 460 -15.37 -24.72 -12.02
C GLY A 460 -15.04 -25.91 -11.13
N VAL A 461 -14.54 -26.96 -11.79
CA VAL A 461 -13.95 -28.13 -11.15
C VAL A 461 -12.61 -28.43 -11.76
N PHE A 462 -11.70 -28.95 -10.95
CA PHE A 462 -10.41 -29.45 -11.40
C PHE A 462 -10.09 -30.76 -10.68
N SER A 463 -9.10 -31.50 -11.17
CA SER A 463 -8.59 -32.67 -10.46
C SER A 463 -8.18 -32.28 -9.04
N CYS A 464 -8.61 -33.05 -8.05
CA CYS A 464 -8.33 -32.76 -6.65
C CYS A 464 -6.82 -32.69 -6.38
N GLN A 465 -6.37 -31.61 -5.74
CA GLN A 465 -4.96 -31.34 -5.47
C GLN A 465 -4.67 -31.61 -3.98
N GLU A 466 -4.48 -32.88 -3.61
CA GLU A 466 -4.26 -33.28 -2.20
C GLU A 466 -2.99 -32.68 -1.57
N GLY A 467 -2.06 -32.17 -2.39
CA GLY A 467 -0.90 -31.39 -1.94
C GLY A 467 -1.24 -29.98 -1.46
N GLY A 468 -2.47 -29.52 -1.74
CA GLY A 468 -3.16 -28.31 -1.31
C GLY A 468 -3.27 -27.22 -2.38
N SER A 469 -4.44 -26.60 -2.45
CA SER A 469 -4.69 -25.52 -3.40
C SER A 469 -5.75 -24.62 -2.82
N SER A 470 -5.40 -23.36 -2.50
CA SER A 470 -6.41 -22.45 -1.97
C SER A 470 -7.60 -22.29 -2.90
N ALA A 471 -7.40 -22.46 -4.22
CA ALA A 471 -8.45 -22.41 -5.23
C ALA A 471 -9.54 -23.48 -5.05
N GLN A 472 -9.22 -24.57 -4.33
CA GLN A 472 -10.13 -25.69 -4.07
C GLN A 472 -10.70 -25.71 -2.65
N MET A 473 -10.40 -24.69 -1.84
CA MET A 473 -10.82 -24.66 -0.43
C MET A 473 -12.13 -23.87 -0.28
N PHE A 474 -13.15 -24.56 0.21
CA PHE A 474 -14.48 -23.99 0.46
C PHE A 474 -14.96 -24.37 1.86
N SER A 475 -16.04 -23.71 2.27
CA SER A 475 -16.70 -23.86 3.55
C SER A 475 -18.21 -23.94 3.37
N ILE A 476 -18.88 -24.67 4.25
CA ILE A 476 -20.29 -24.40 4.57
C ILE A 476 -20.30 -23.56 5.86
N SER A 477 -20.66 -22.29 5.79
CA SER A 477 -20.67 -21.39 6.96
C SER A 477 -21.78 -21.75 7.95
N LYS A 478 -21.71 -21.17 9.16
CA LYS A 478 -22.79 -21.29 10.16
C LYS A 478 -24.11 -20.64 9.69
N GLU A 479 -24.02 -19.68 8.78
CA GLU A 479 -25.12 -19.06 8.05
C GLU A 479 -25.61 -19.91 6.87
N HIS A 480 -25.11 -21.14 6.75
CA HIS A 480 -25.44 -22.12 5.70
C HIS A 480 -25.01 -21.72 4.29
N GLU A 481 -24.01 -20.86 4.13
CA GLU A 481 -23.54 -20.47 2.80
C GLU A 481 -22.43 -21.42 2.32
N LEU A 482 -22.50 -21.85 1.06
CA LEU A 482 -21.33 -22.43 0.39
C LEU A 482 -20.42 -21.30 -0.05
N ARG A 483 -19.30 -21.12 0.63
CA ARG A 483 -18.45 -19.94 0.46
C ARG A 483 -16.96 -20.22 0.56
N ARG A 484 -16.19 -19.25 0.10
CA ARG A 484 -14.78 -19.07 0.44
C ARG A 484 -14.69 -17.93 1.46
N GLU A 485 -13.57 -17.23 1.49
CA GLU A 485 -13.36 -16.12 2.42
C GLU A 485 -14.36 -14.96 2.18
N ALA A 486 -14.29 -14.34 1.00
CA ALA A 486 -15.10 -13.16 0.64
C ALA A 486 -16.18 -13.46 -0.41
N THR A 487 -16.16 -14.64 -1.03
CA THR A 487 -17.06 -15.02 -2.12
C THR A 487 -17.95 -16.19 -1.75
N CYS A 488 -19.21 -16.11 -2.17
CA CYS A 488 -20.27 -17.08 -1.93
C CYS A 488 -20.77 -17.65 -3.25
N VAL A 489 -21.19 -18.91 -3.24
CA VAL A 489 -21.72 -19.59 -4.42
C VAL A 489 -23.19 -19.24 -4.63
N ASP A 490 -23.59 -18.97 -5.87
CA ASP A 490 -24.98 -18.72 -6.28
C ASP A 490 -25.30 -19.31 -7.66
N VAL A 491 -26.58 -19.26 -8.03
CA VAL A 491 -27.11 -19.60 -9.35
C VAL A 491 -26.88 -18.46 -10.32
N GLY A 492 -26.05 -18.71 -11.32
CA GLY A 492 -25.77 -17.78 -12.42
C GLY A 492 -26.73 -17.93 -13.61
N SER A 493 -26.23 -17.54 -14.79
CA SER A 493 -26.98 -17.55 -16.04
C SER A 493 -27.49 -18.97 -16.41
N PRO A 494 -28.69 -19.07 -17.02
CA PRO A 494 -29.19 -20.33 -17.53
C PRO A 494 -28.31 -20.86 -18.68
N VAL A 495 -28.04 -22.16 -18.68
CA VAL A 495 -27.35 -22.86 -19.78
C VAL A 495 -28.39 -23.52 -20.69
N ARG A 496 -29.39 -24.16 -20.08
CA ARG A 496 -30.55 -24.77 -20.75
C ARG A 496 -31.72 -24.83 -19.75
N HIS A 497 -32.88 -25.28 -20.20
CA HIS A 497 -34.06 -25.33 -19.32
C HIS A 497 -33.79 -26.15 -18.05
N GLY A 498 -33.95 -25.51 -16.88
CA GLY A 498 -33.71 -26.14 -15.57
C GLY A 498 -32.24 -26.36 -15.19
N VAL A 499 -31.28 -25.86 -15.98
CA VAL A 499 -29.85 -25.98 -15.71
C VAL A 499 -29.16 -24.63 -15.80
N TYR A 500 -28.40 -24.28 -14.78
CA TYR A 500 -27.78 -22.97 -14.60
C TYR A 500 -26.30 -23.12 -14.30
N LYS A 501 -25.50 -22.10 -14.58
CA LYS A 501 -24.12 -22.06 -14.11
C LYS A 501 -24.08 -21.87 -12.59
N ALA A 502 -23.12 -22.48 -11.91
CA ALA A 502 -22.73 -22.04 -10.57
C ALA A 502 -21.75 -20.87 -10.69
N VAL A 503 -21.95 -19.82 -9.89
CA VAL A 503 -21.06 -18.64 -9.87
C VAL A 503 -20.54 -18.39 -8.46
N LEU A 504 -19.38 -17.75 -8.37
CA LEU A 504 -18.84 -17.14 -7.17
C LEU A 504 -18.99 -15.64 -7.28
N GLN A 505 -19.62 -15.02 -6.29
CA GLN A 505 -19.82 -13.57 -6.18
C GLN A 505 -19.51 -13.12 -4.75
N GLU A 506 -19.38 -11.81 -4.52
CA GLU A 506 -19.19 -11.27 -3.17
C GLU A 506 -20.35 -11.71 -2.25
N CYS A 507 -20.02 -12.15 -1.03
CA CYS A 507 -21.03 -12.58 -0.07
C CYS A 507 -21.89 -11.38 0.39
N ASP A 508 -23.21 -11.58 0.48
CA ASP A 508 -24.13 -10.58 1.04
C ASP A 508 -24.50 -10.96 2.48
N ASP A 509 -23.80 -10.36 3.44
CA ASP A 509 -24.03 -10.58 4.88
C ASP A 509 -25.46 -10.20 5.32
N LYS A 510 -26.24 -9.43 4.52
CA LYS A 510 -27.63 -9.08 4.83
C LYS A 510 -28.62 -10.12 4.31
N ASN A 511 -28.31 -10.78 3.20
CA ASN A 511 -29.17 -11.76 2.55
C ASN A 511 -28.35 -13.01 2.19
N PRO A 512 -27.98 -13.83 3.20
CA PRO A 512 -27.13 -14.98 2.97
C PRO A 512 -27.78 -15.99 2.03
N ILE A 513 -26.99 -16.57 1.13
CA ILE A 513 -27.45 -17.58 0.19
C ILE A 513 -27.31 -18.96 0.84
N GLU A 514 -28.43 -19.48 1.34
CA GLU A 514 -28.44 -20.72 2.10
C GLU A 514 -28.38 -21.99 1.23
N PHE A 515 -27.60 -22.95 1.71
CA PHE A 515 -27.41 -24.29 1.18
C PHE A 515 -27.71 -25.36 2.23
N GLU A 516 -28.34 -26.44 1.79
CA GLU A 516 -28.50 -27.67 2.56
C GLU A 516 -27.43 -28.67 2.11
N HIS A 517 -26.70 -29.24 3.07
CA HIS A 517 -25.71 -30.28 2.82
C HIS A 517 -25.62 -31.25 4.00
N ASP A 518 -25.93 -32.52 3.74
CA ASP A 518 -25.65 -33.62 4.65
C ASP A 518 -24.27 -34.22 4.32
N GLN A 519 -23.62 -34.85 5.30
CA GLN A 519 -22.31 -35.47 5.09
C GLN A 519 -22.34 -36.49 3.94
N ASN A 520 -21.48 -36.27 2.93
CA ASN A 520 -21.41 -37.06 1.70
C ASN A 520 -22.68 -36.99 0.83
N GLY A 521 -23.52 -35.99 1.05
CA GLY A 521 -24.79 -35.78 0.36
C GLY A 521 -24.73 -34.76 -0.76
N GLN A 522 -25.90 -34.33 -1.19
CA GLN A 522 -26.05 -33.26 -2.16
C GLN A 522 -25.72 -31.91 -1.53
N ILE A 523 -25.27 -30.95 -2.33
CA ILE A 523 -25.24 -29.54 -1.94
C ILE A 523 -26.39 -28.84 -2.66
N ARG A 524 -27.44 -28.52 -1.92
CA ARG A 524 -28.71 -28.02 -2.45
C ARG A 524 -28.90 -26.55 -2.12
N HIS A 525 -29.07 -25.73 -3.14
CA HIS A 525 -29.46 -24.34 -2.97
C HIS A 525 -30.89 -24.23 -2.45
N LYS A 526 -31.08 -23.72 -1.24
CA LYS A 526 -32.37 -23.72 -0.52
C LYS A 526 -33.43 -22.88 -1.23
N GLY A 527 -33.09 -21.66 -1.65
CA GLY A 527 -34.02 -20.75 -2.32
C GLY A 527 -34.49 -21.19 -3.72
N ARG A 528 -33.70 -22.00 -4.44
CA ARG A 528 -33.99 -22.45 -5.81
C ARG A 528 -34.38 -23.93 -5.90
N GLY A 529 -34.09 -24.71 -4.87
CA GLY A 529 -34.31 -26.16 -4.85
C GLY A 529 -33.46 -26.94 -5.85
N LEU A 530 -32.33 -26.37 -6.30
CA LEU A 530 -31.40 -26.98 -7.26
C LEU A 530 -30.16 -27.53 -6.55
N CYS A 531 -29.56 -28.58 -7.09
CA CYS A 531 -28.36 -29.22 -6.56
C CYS A 531 -27.15 -28.94 -7.46
N LEU A 532 -25.98 -28.76 -6.84
CA LEU A 532 -24.69 -28.72 -7.55
C LEU A 532 -24.45 -30.05 -8.26
N ASP A 533 -24.09 -29.98 -9.54
CA ASP A 533 -23.99 -31.13 -10.44
C ASP A 533 -22.78 -30.98 -11.38
N VAL A 534 -22.06 -32.09 -11.57
CA VAL A 534 -20.92 -32.23 -12.50
C VAL A 534 -21.17 -33.28 -13.58
N GLU A 535 -22.41 -33.64 -13.86
CA GLU A 535 -22.76 -34.61 -14.90
C GLU A 535 -22.19 -34.16 -16.27
N ASN A 536 -21.39 -35.04 -16.88
CA ASN A 536 -20.67 -34.77 -18.14
C ASN A 536 -19.70 -33.58 -18.08
N VAL A 537 -19.21 -33.21 -16.90
CA VAL A 537 -18.18 -32.18 -16.71
C VAL A 537 -16.82 -32.86 -16.51
N SER A 538 -15.80 -32.43 -17.26
CA SER A 538 -14.41 -32.87 -17.09
C SER A 538 -13.60 -31.85 -16.30
N SER A 539 -12.39 -32.23 -15.88
CA SER A 539 -11.42 -31.32 -15.25
C SER A 539 -11.22 -30.05 -16.09
N GLY A 540 -11.32 -28.87 -15.47
CA GLY A 540 -11.32 -27.56 -16.11
C GLY A 540 -12.70 -27.08 -16.58
N GLY A 541 -13.76 -27.86 -16.38
CA GLY A 541 -15.13 -27.52 -16.76
C GLY A 541 -15.87 -26.65 -15.74
N ASP A 542 -16.99 -26.07 -16.18
CA ASP A 542 -17.89 -25.26 -15.35
C ASP A 542 -18.85 -26.15 -14.54
N VAL A 543 -19.06 -25.83 -13.27
CA VAL A 543 -20.03 -26.51 -12.40
C VAL A 543 -21.42 -25.95 -12.66
N LEU A 544 -22.43 -26.83 -12.56
CA LEU A 544 -23.81 -26.49 -12.88
C LEU A 544 -24.72 -26.68 -11.67
N PHE A 545 -25.84 -25.97 -11.67
CA PHE A 545 -27.01 -26.27 -10.86
C PHE A 545 -28.06 -26.95 -11.71
N ALA A 546 -28.57 -28.10 -11.25
CA ALA A 546 -29.62 -28.87 -11.91
C ALA A 546 -30.69 -29.32 -10.89
N ARG A 547 -31.76 -29.94 -11.38
CA ARG A 547 -32.77 -30.56 -10.51
C ARG A 547 -32.10 -31.61 -9.61
N CYS A 548 -32.38 -31.57 -8.31
CA CYS A 548 -31.91 -32.57 -7.36
C CYS A 548 -32.49 -33.95 -7.71
N VAL A 549 -31.62 -34.95 -7.84
CA VAL A 549 -31.96 -36.35 -8.06
C VAL A 549 -31.29 -37.17 -6.97
N LEU A 550 -32.09 -37.83 -6.12
CA LEU A 550 -31.59 -38.65 -5.02
C LEU A 550 -30.54 -39.65 -5.53
N ASP A 551 -29.44 -39.81 -4.80
CA ASP A 551 -28.35 -40.75 -5.07
C ASP A 551 -27.67 -40.61 -6.45
N LYS A 552 -27.87 -39.50 -7.17
CA LYS A 552 -27.14 -39.21 -8.41
C LYS A 552 -25.68 -38.91 -8.08
N ALA A 553 -24.77 -39.80 -8.50
CA ALA A 553 -23.34 -39.73 -8.19
C ALA A 553 -22.71 -38.36 -8.50
N SER A 554 -23.06 -37.76 -9.63
CA SER A 554 -22.56 -36.44 -10.04
C SER A 554 -23.07 -35.26 -9.21
N GLN A 555 -24.00 -35.50 -8.27
CA GLN A 555 -24.54 -34.52 -7.31
C GLN A 555 -24.11 -34.81 -5.88
N LEU A 556 -23.30 -35.84 -5.63
CA LEU A 556 -22.80 -36.16 -4.29
C LEU A 556 -21.44 -35.48 -4.08
N TRP A 557 -21.31 -34.83 -2.93
CA TRP A 557 -20.14 -34.04 -2.58
C TRP A 557 -19.66 -34.37 -1.17
N SER A 558 -18.37 -34.26 -0.94
CA SER A 558 -17.79 -34.43 0.38
C SER A 558 -16.72 -33.39 0.69
N PHE A 559 -16.68 -32.93 1.94
CA PHE A 559 -15.63 -32.07 2.46
C PHE A 559 -14.56 -32.90 3.18
N ASP A 560 -13.34 -32.36 3.30
CA ASP A 560 -12.27 -33.00 4.08
C ASP A 560 -12.60 -33.10 5.57
N LYS A 561 -13.30 -32.10 6.11
CA LYS A 561 -13.68 -32.03 7.52
C LYS A 561 -15.13 -31.57 7.66
N TYR A 562 -15.82 -32.21 8.60
CA TYR A 562 -17.13 -31.80 9.10
C TYR A 562 -17.00 -31.51 10.59
N PHE A 563 -17.65 -30.44 11.05
CA PHE A 563 -17.64 -29.99 12.44
C PHE A 563 -19.02 -30.24 13.05
N GLU A 564 -19.06 -30.86 14.23
CA GLU A 564 -20.31 -31.11 14.95
C GLU A 564 -20.91 -29.81 15.50
N LEU A 565 -22.25 -29.77 15.59
CA LEU A 565 -22.98 -28.74 16.31
C LEU A 565 -22.54 -28.76 17.79
N GLN A 566 -21.74 -27.78 18.22
CA GLN A 566 -21.73 -27.43 19.64
C GLN A 566 -23.08 -26.78 19.95
N HIS A 567 -24.01 -27.58 20.47
CA HIS A 567 -25.31 -27.15 20.95
C HIS A 567 -25.21 -26.21 22.15
#